data_AF-A0A949CGL7-F1
#
_entry.id   AF-A0A949CGL7-F1
#
_cell.length_a   1.000
_cell.length_b   1.000
_cell.length_c   1.000
_cell.angle_alpha   90.00
_cell.angle_beta   90.00
_cell.angle_gamma   90.00
#
_symmetry.space_group_name_H-M   'P 1'
#
loop_
_entity.id
_entity.type
_entity.pdbx_description
1 polymer ?
#
loop_
_entity_poly.entity_id
_entity_poly.type
_entity_poly.pdbx_seq_one_letter_code
_entity_poly.pdbx_strand_id
1 'polypeptide(L)'
;MQRILHPLIAFCIPFSLALLYAEDKPKFRTDADGPVTGNQVKKNPKIQKPDDKPDWFQLLDGEFPPEGSAHYVSGELIRVDHLERRFAIRVDRNDSQDRGLWDLPLDAGMLPYGSIWYHGSPAALQDIPLGTHLHGLFYLQDPDDETPMPETNNNRKTPEWEFRRCFRIEDDFTYHTRQKRFWRVDQVDLESNKLVATLLENGHPVGNGAAKTFDLQGSTRVYRGNGFGNLQSIQVGQTVLFNITWATLYGPGRITSIWLDEESRGLATSHQLEVHRIHIRERGLSGWVTAVDDAKQIVTITFFDGVDPKLFDELTGINKEPQGWPFSFPEDDPLAPKGGIAVARDCLMTYDPVNDRKGGNILALEKVPAVPGCSGIQIRVKCGMMLEGYRPRHIVRFYPANWKVIALPNEEEYYGRE
;
A
#
# COMPACT_ATOMS: atom_id res chain seq x y z
N MET A 1 -56.08 -36.82 21.43
CA MET A 1 -56.46 -35.41 21.21
C MET A 1 -55.18 -34.60 21.12
N GLN A 2 -55.06 -33.83 20.03
CA GLN A 2 -53.84 -33.26 19.45
C GLN A 2 -52.98 -32.44 20.42
N ARG A 3 -51.65 -32.63 20.38
CA ARG A 3 -50.70 -31.51 20.38
C ARG A 3 -49.55 -31.80 19.42
N ILE A 4 -49.41 -30.86 18.49
CA ILE A 4 -48.49 -30.77 17.37
C ILE A 4 -47.13 -30.32 17.93
N LEU A 5 -46.05 -31.06 17.65
CA LEU A 5 -44.68 -30.53 17.71
C LEU A 5 -44.21 -30.32 16.27
N HIS A 6 -43.98 -29.06 15.89
CA HIS A 6 -43.26 -28.70 14.67
C HIS A 6 -41.75 -28.81 14.90
N PRO A 7 -40.95 -29.18 13.90
CA PRO A 7 -39.49 -29.15 13.97
C PRO A 7 -38.96 -27.73 13.74
N LEU A 8 -38.01 -27.29 14.56
CA LEU A 8 -37.19 -26.12 14.26
C LEU A 8 -36.30 -26.44 13.06
N ILE A 9 -36.62 -25.82 11.93
CA ILE A 9 -35.74 -25.74 10.75
C ILE A 9 -34.63 -24.75 11.09
N ALA A 10 -33.40 -25.25 11.20
CA ALA A 10 -32.21 -24.42 11.27
C ALA A 10 -32.02 -23.70 9.91
N PHE A 11 -32.36 -22.42 9.88
CA PHE A 11 -31.98 -21.53 8.80
C PHE A 11 -30.48 -21.23 8.90
N CYS A 12 -29.66 -21.98 8.17
CA CYS A 12 -28.31 -21.54 7.83
C CYS A 12 -28.44 -20.34 6.88
N ILE A 13 -28.25 -19.15 7.42
CA ILE A 13 -28.13 -17.90 6.65
C ILE A 13 -26.79 -17.97 5.91
N PRO A 14 -26.75 -17.94 4.56
CA PRO A 14 -25.50 -17.84 3.84
C PRO A 14 -24.91 -16.44 4.05
N PHE A 15 -23.64 -16.41 4.46
CA PHE A 15 -22.79 -15.23 4.47
C PHE A 15 -23.00 -14.45 3.17
N SER A 16 -23.60 -13.27 3.27
CA SER A 16 -23.77 -12.38 2.13
C SER A 16 -22.39 -11.90 1.71
N LEU A 17 -21.92 -12.46 0.60
CA LEU A 17 -20.88 -11.88 -0.25
C LEU A 17 -21.31 -10.43 -0.52
N ALA A 18 -20.61 -9.46 0.06
CA ALA A 18 -20.74 -8.08 -0.34
C ALA A 18 -20.27 -7.98 -1.80
N LEU A 19 -21.23 -8.03 -2.72
CA LEU A 19 -21.07 -7.63 -4.10
C LEU A 19 -20.65 -6.16 -4.09
N LEU A 20 -19.33 -5.93 -4.12
CA LEU A 20 -18.76 -4.69 -4.59
C LEU A 20 -19.28 -4.50 -6.01
N TYR A 21 -20.20 -3.54 -6.15
CA TYR A 21 -20.62 -3.01 -7.44
C TYR A 21 -19.36 -2.73 -8.26
N ALA A 22 -19.37 -3.18 -9.50
CA ALA A 22 -18.40 -2.77 -10.50
C ALA A 22 -18.63 -1.27 -10.75
N GLU A 23 -17.95 -0.42 -9.97
CA GLU A 23 -17.61 0.91 -10.44
C GLU A 23 -16.73 0.74 -11.68
N ASP A 24 -17.01 1.56 -12.69
CA ASP A 24 -16.17 1.68 -13.88
C ASP A 24 -14.70 1.84 -13.46
N LYS A 25 -13.80 1.28 -14.28
CA LYS A 25 -12.35 1.32 -14.05
C LYS A 25 -11.95 2.70 -13.51
N PRO A 26 -11.27 2.80 -12.36
CA PRO A 26 -10.68 4.07 -11.97
C PRO A 26 -9.80 4.55 -13.11
N LYS A 27 -10.04 5.79 -13.55
CA LYS A 27 -9.40 6.44 -14.71
C LYS A 27 -7.94 6.79 -14.39
N PHE A 28 -7.14 5.82 -13.94
CA PHE A 28 -5.70 6.01 -13.86
C PHE A 28 -5.19 6.18 -15.29
N ARG A 29 -4.55 7.32 -15.56
CA ARG A 29 -4.02 7.62 -16.90
C ARG A 29 -2.79 6.74 -17.12
N THR A 30 -2.92 5.74 -17.97
CA THR A 30 -1.86 4.77 -18.34
C THR A 30 -1.08 5.22 -19.57
N ASP A 31 -1.06 6.52 -19.91
CA ASP A 31 -0.40 7.04 -21.12
C ASP A 31 1.13 7.06 -21.03
N ALA A 32 1.70 6.19 -20.19
CA ALA A 32 3.11 5.82 -20.17
C ALA A 32 3.61 5.25 -21.52
N ASP A 33 2.75 5.10 -22.53
CA ASP A 33 3.09 4.76 -23.92
C ASP A 33 3.51 5.98 -24.79
N GLY A 34 3.54 7.21 -24.25
CA GLY A 34 3.92 8.43 -25.00
C GLY A 34 5.38 8.86 -24.81
N PRO A 35 6.09 9.36 -25.85
CA PRO A 35 7.54 9.61 -25.78
C PRO A 35 7.84 10.85 -24.93
N VAL A 36 8.53 10.67 -23.82
CA VAL A 36 9.17 11.77 -23.10
C VAL A 36 10.63 11.86 -23.55
N THR A 37 10.90 12.80 -24.44
CA THR A 37 12.27 13.11 -24.86
C THR A 37 12.95 13.96 -23.79
N GLY A 38 14.11 13.52 -23.30
CA GLY A 38 14.81 14.08 -22.13
C GLY A 38 15.36 15.51 -22.25
N ASN A 39 14.97 16.29 -23.27
CA ASN A 39 15.54 17.61 -23.58
C ASN A 39 14.50 18.68 -23.96
N GLN A 40 13.33 18.74 -23.33
CA GLN A 40 12.38 19.83 -23.62
C GLN A 40 12.65 21.11 -22.80
N VAL A 41 13.04 22.17 -23.51
CA VAL A 41 13.10 23.57 -23.03
C VAL A 41 11.67 24.09 -22.78
N LYS A 42 11.43 24.79 -21.65
CA LYS A 42 10.15 25.46 -21.33
C LYS A 42 9.71 26.32 -22.52
N LYS A 43 8.58 25.98 -23.15
CA LYS A 43 7.96 26.80 -24.21
C LYS A 43 7.12 27.92 -23.59
N ASN A 44 7.03 29.02 -24.34
CA ASN A 44 6.27 30.22 -24.00
C ASN A 44 4.76 29.87 -23.88
N PRO A 45 4.05 30.26 -22.80
CA PRO A 45 2.65 29.86 -22.54
C PRO A 45 1.65 30.18 -23.66
N LYS A 46 1.97 31.12 -24.54
CA LYS A 46 1.09 31.54 -25.65
C LYS A 46 1.16 30.65 -26.89
N ILE A 47 2.02 29.62 -26.92
CA ILE A 47 2.24 28.73 -28.08
C ILE A 47 1.69 27.32 -27.80
N GLN A 48 1.06 27.12 -26.64
CA GLN A 48 0.66 25.80 -26.17
C GLN A 48 -0.49 25.21 -27.02
N LYS A 49 -0.29 24.02 -27.60
CA LYS A 49 -1.34 23.25 -28.28
C LYS A 49 -1.99 22.27 -27.28
N PRO A 50 -3.21 21.76 -27.54
CA PRO A 50 -3.91 20.86 -26.62
C PRO A 50 -3.19 19.53 -26.28
N ASP A 51 -2.11 19.19 -27.01
CA ASP A 51 -1.24 18.03 -26.77
C ASP A 51 0.05 18.37 -25.99
N ASP A 52 0.18 19.58 -25.45
CA ASP A 52 1.27 19.89 -24.51
C ASP A 52 0.93 19.30 -23.12
N LYS A 53 1.97 18.75 -22.45
CA LYS A 53 1.94 17.94 -21.21
C LYS A 53 0.70 18.13 -20.32
N PRO A 54 0.06 17.06 -19.82
CA PRO A 54 -1.04 17.21 -18.88
C PRO A 54 -0.59 18.00 -17.65
N ASP A 55 -1.43 18.89 -17.15
CA ASP A 55 -1.25 19.54 -15.85
C ASP A 55 -1.31 18.45 -14.77
N TRP A 56 -0.14 17.89 -14.43
CA TRP A 56 -0.03 16.86 -13.39
C TRP A 56 -0.46 17.43 -12.04
N PHE A 57 -1.21 16.63 -11.27
CA PHE A 57 -1.73 17.07 -9.98
C PHE A 57 -0.60 17.25 -8.96
N GLN A 58 -0.51 18.45 -8.39
CA GLN A 58 0.36 18.76 -7.27
C GLN A 58 -0.39 18.50 -5.97
N LEU A 59 0.19 17.70 -5.06
CA LEU A 59 -0.40 17.48 -3.75
C LEU A 59 -0.51 18.79 -2.96
N LEU A 60 -1.60 18.91 -2.20
CA LEU A 60 -1.85 20.02 -1.28
C LEU A 60 -1.63 19.52 0.15
N ASP A 61 -0.94 20.32 0.95
CA ASP A 61 -0.69 20.01 2.35
C ASP A 61 -2.01 19.91 3.14
N GLY A 62 -2.16 18.85 3.92
CA GLY A 62 -3.35 18.57 4.73
C GLY A 62 -4.58 18.09 3.95
N GLU A 63 -4.47 17.79 2.66
CA GLU A 63 -5.56 17.28 1.83
C GLU A 63 -5.24 15.92 1.22
N PHE A 64 -6.26 15.04 1.16
CA PHE A 64 -6.16 13.79 0.42
C PHE A 64 -6.31 14.06 -1.08
N PRO A 65 -5.54 13.38 -1.95
CA PRO A 65 -5.62 13.65 -3.37
C PRO A 65 -6.93 13.13 -3.98
N PRO A 66 -7.44 13.77 -5.05
CA PRO A 66 -8.59 13.27 -5.79
C PRO A 66 -8.31 11.89 -6.38
N GLU A 67 -9.34 11.05 -6.45
CA GLU A 67 -9.21 9.74 -7.09
C GLU A 67 -8.83 9.87 -8.57
N GLY A 68 -7.92 9.00 -9.03
CA GLY A 68 -7.46 8.98 -10.43
C GLY A 68 -6.46 10.09 -10.81
N SER A 69 -6.07 10.95 -9.88
CA SER A 69 -5.11 12.05 -10.14
C SER A 69 -3.64 11.64 -10.18
N ALA A 70 -3.31 10.41 -9.75
CA ALA A 70 -1.94 9.91 -9.70
C ALA A 70 -1.43 9.43 -11.07
N HIS A 71 -0.12 9.53 -11.27
CA HIS A 71 0.61 8.99 -12.41
C HIS A 71 1.03 7.54 -12.17
N TYR A 72 0.76 6.66 -13.12
CA TYR A 72 1.11 5.25 -13.01
C TYR A 72 2.53 5.00 -13.51
N VAL A 73 3.34 4.29 -12.71
CA VAL A 73 4.69 3.84 -13.09
C VAL A 73 4.86 2.39 -12.63
N SER A 74 5.43 1.54 -13.47
CA SER A 74 5.85 0.19 -13.09
C SER A 74 7.34 -0.01 -13.24
N GLY A 75 7.88 -0.98 -12.49
CA GLY A 75 9.30 -1.28 -12.50
C GLY A 75 9.71 -2.23 -11.39
N GLU A 76 10.99 -2.59 -11.38
CA GLU A 76 11.56 -3.52 -10.42
C GLU A 76 12.11 -2.81 -9.18
N LEU A 77 11.76 -3.26 -7.98
CA LEU A 77 12.31 -2.75 -6.73
C LEU A 77 13.81 -3.06 -6.60
N ILE A 78 14.66 -2.03 -6.61
CA ILE A 78 16.14 -2.20 -6.60
C ILE A 78 16.81 -1.61 -5.35
N ARG A 79 16.09 -0.80 -4.56
CA ARG A 79 16.58 -0.25 -3.28
C ARG A 79 15.42 -0.03 -2.34
N VAL A 80 15.63 -0.30 -1.05
CA VAL A 80 14.65 -0.09 0.02
C VAL A 80 15.33 0.53 1.22
N ASP A 81 14.73 1.58 1.74
CA ASP A 81 14.88 2.10 3.09
C ASP A 81 13.49 2.09 3.73
N HIS A 82 13.18 0.99 4.44
CA HIS A 82 11.84 0.77 4.97
C HIS A 82 11.50 1.72 6.12
N LEU A 83 12.50 2.23 6.82
CA LEU A 83 12.39 3.14 7.95
C LEU A 83 11.94 4.52 7.49
N GLU A 84 12.66 5.11 6.53
CA GLU A 84 12.29 6.38 5.91
C GLU A 84 11.14 6.23 4.90
N ARG A 85 10.63 5.01 4.73
CA ARG A 85 9.68 4.60 3.70
C ARG A 85 10.07 5.07 2.30
N ARG A 86 11.35 4.98 1.97
CA ARG A 86 11.93 5.33 0.66
C ARG A 86 12.35 4.10 -0.11
N PHE A 87 12.27 4.17 -1.42
CA PHE A 87 12.66 3.07 -2.29
C PHE A 87 13.08 3.59 -3.66
N ALA A 88 13.68 2.70 -4.45
CA ALA A 88 13.94 2.96 -5.85
C ALA A 88 13.38 1.82 -6.70
N ILE A 89 12.69 2.16 -7.77
CA ILE A 89 12.34 1.20 -8.83
C ILE A 89 13.17 1.48 -10.07
N ARG A 90 13.63 0.41 -10.72
CA ARG A 90 14.09 0.48 -12.11
C ARG A 90 12.86 0.46 -13.00
N VAL A 91 12.56 1.59 -13.63
CA VAL A 91 11.35 1.74 -14.44
C VAL A 91 11.37 0.76 -15.62
N ASP A 92 10.19 0.21 -15.93
CA ASP A 92 10.02 -0.66 -17.08
C ASP A 92 10.43 0.04 -18.39
N ARG A 93 11.08 -0.72 -19.27
CA ARG A 93 11.47 -0.21 -20.59
C ARG A 93 10.22 0.04 -21.43
N ASN A 94 10.22 1.18 -22.10
CA ASN A 94 9.29 1.48 -23.18
C ASN A 94 10.06 1.55 -24.51
N ASP A 95 9.55 0.89 -25.55
CA ASP A 95 10.13 0.88 -26.91
C ASP A 95 10.24 2.28 -27.53
N SER A 96 9.50 3.25 -27.01
CA SER A 96 9.55 4.66 -27.39
C SER A 96 10.70 5.44 -26.73
N GLN A 97 11.38 4.87 -25.73
CA GLN A 97 12.49 5.51 -25.03
C GLN A 97 13.82 5.30 -25.76
N ASP A 98 14.68 6.31 -25.72
CA ASP A 98 16.08 6.16 -26.12
C ASP A 98 16.76 5.11 -25.25
N ARG A 99 17.58 4.25 -25.85
CA ARG A 99 18.33 3.20 -25.11
C ARG A 99 19.16 3.72 -23.95
N GLY A 100 19.61 4.98 -24.03
CA GLY A 100 20.37 5.62 -22.96
C GLY A 100 19.55 5.95 -21.71
N LEU A 101 18.21 5.89 -21.80
CA LEU A 101 17.26 6.14 -20.71
C LEU A 101 16.70 4.84 -20.10
N TRP A 102 17.00 3.69 -20.71
CA TRP A 102 16.61 2.40 -20.16
C TRP A 102 17.32 2.13 -18.84
N ASP A 103 16.65 1.36 -18.00
CA ASP A 103 17.18 0.83 -16.74
C ASP A 103 17.58 1.92 -15.73
N LEU A 104 17.06 3.15 -15.89
CA LEU A 104 17.31 4.24 -14.95
C LEU A 104 16.39 4.13 -13.72
N PRO A 105 16.90 4.48 -12.52
CA PRO A 105 16.13 4.43 -11.29
C PRO A 105 15.14 5.61 -11.18
N LEU A 106 13.97 5.33 -10.62
CA LEU A 106 13.07 6.30 -10.02
C LEU A 106 13.15 6.15 -8.50
N ASP A 107 13.73 7.15 -7.84
CA ASP A 107 13.74 7.26 -6.38
C ASP A 107 12.45 7.91 -5.88
N ALA A 108 11.75 7.25 -4.96
CA ALA A 108 10.51 7.76 -4.39
C ALA A 108 10.42 7.53 -2.87
N GLY A 109 9.60 8.35 -2.21
CA GLY A 109 9.18 8.18 -0.83
C GLY A 109 7.68 7.93 -0.75
N MET A 110 7.24 7.04 0.13
CA MET A 110 5.82 6.84 0.39
C MET A 110 5.23 8.07 1.08
N LEU A 111 4.04 8.50 0.65
CA LEU A 111 3.24 9.45 1.42
C LEU A 111 2.86 8.84 2.79
N PRO A 112 2.63 9.67 3.83
CA PRO A 112 2.20 9.16 5.14
C PRO A 112 0.98 8.26 5.04
N TYR A 113 -0.01 8.69 4.25
CA TYR A 113 -1.24 7.99 3.92
C TYR A 113 -1.13 7.07 2.68
N GLY A 114 0.07 6.87 2.13
CA GLY A 114 0.29 5.98 1.00
C GLY A 114 0.19 4.51 1.41
N SER A 115 -0.39 3.68 0.55
CA SER A 115 -0.63 2.25 0.79
C SER A 115 0.38 1.35 0.10
N ILE A 116 0.74 0.25 0.74
CA ILE A 116 1.67 -0.76 0.21
C ILE A 116 0.92 -2.08 0.25
N TRP A 117 0.94 -2.82 -0.85
CA TRP A 117 0.27 -4.10 -0.97
C TRP A 117 1.22 -5.18 -1.47
N TYR A 118 1.13 -6.35 -0.86
CA TYR A 118 1.89 -7.52 -1.25
C TYR A 118 0.98 -8.75 -1.12
N HIS A 119 1.04 -9.69 -2.07
CA HIS A 119 0.22 -10.91 -2.03
C HIS A 119 -1.27 -10.69 -1.76
N GLY A 120 -1.85 -9.57 -2.22
CA GLY A 120 -3.27 -9.25 -2.11
C GLY A 120 -3.70 -8.65 -0.77
N SER A 121 -2.76 -8.28 0.12
CA SER A 121 -3.07 -7.65 1.41
C SER A 121 -2.17 -6.45 1.70
N PRO A 122 -2.56 -5.55 2.62
CA PRO A 122 -1.70 -4.45 3.05
C PRO A 122 -0.36 -4.99 3.59
N ALA A 123 0.69 -4.19 3.45
CA ALA A 123 2.06 -4.58 3.76
C ALA A 123 2.89 -3.37 4.21
N ALA A 124 4.11 -3.64 4.67
CA ALA A 124 5.17 -2.65 4.83
C ALA A 124 6.25 -2.85 3.76
N LEU A 125 7.10 -1.84 3.52
CA LEU A 125 8.17 -1.92 2.51
C LEU A 125 9.15 -3.07 2.79
N GLN A 126 9.40 -3.39 4.06
CA GLN A 126 10.26 -4.50 4.48
C GLN A 126 9.71 -5.88 4.13
N ASP A 127 8.40 -5.99 3.87
CA ASP A 127 7.76 -7.25 3.50
C ASP A 127 8.02 -7.59 2.02
N ILE A 128 8.38 -6.61 1.20
CA ILE A 128 8.56 -6.76 -0.24
C ILE A 128 10.03 -7.10 -0.54
N PRO A 129 10.32 -8.28 -1.11
CA PRO A 129 11.68 -8.64 -1.49
C PRO A 129 12.23 -7.71 -2.58
N LEU A 130 13.52 -7.39 -2.50
CA LEU A 130 14.25 -6.77 -3.60
C LEU A 130 14.13 -7.62 -4.88
N GLY A 131 14.02 -6.95 -6.02
CA GLY A 131 13.79 -7.56 -7.32
C GLY A 131 12.32 -7.82 -7.65
N THR A 132 11.39 -7.57 -6.73
CA THR A 132 9.95 -7.68 -7.01
C THR A 132 9.53 -6.61 -8.00
N HIS A 133 8.81 -6.99 -9.05
CA HIS A 133 8.17 -6.05 -9.95
C HIS A 133 6.94 -5.42 -9.29
N LEU A 134 6.85 -4.10 -9.36
CA LEU A 134 5.85 -3.29 -8.68
C LEU A 134 5.09 -2.41 -9.67
N HIS A 135 3.80 -2.26 -9.37
CA HIS A 135 2.89 -1.34 -10.00
C HIS A 135 2.59 -0.20 -9.03
N GLY A 136 2.98 1.02 -9.38
CA GLY A 136 2.86 2.17 -8.50
C GLY A 136 2.02 3.32 -9.03
N LEU A 137 1.51 4.11 -8.09
CA LEU A 137 0.84 5.38 -8.32
C LEU A 137 1.63 6.48 -7.62
N PHE A 138 2.02 7.50 -8.38
CA PHE A 138 2.95 8.54 -7.95
C PHE A 138 2.41 9.94 -8.25
N TYR A 139 2.85 10.89 -7.44
CA TYR A 139 2.64 12.32 -7.62
C TYR A 139 3.97 13.00 -7.85
N LEU A 140 3.90 14.20 -8.43
CA LEU A 140 5.05 15.10 -8.56
C LEU A 140 5.75 15.25 -7.22
N GLN A 141 7.07 15.40 -7.22
CA GLN A 141 7.86 15.76 -6.07
C GLN A 141 7.37 17.09 -5.45
N ASP A 142 7.74 17.33 -4.20
CA ASP A 142 7.50 18.64 -3.62
C ASP A 142 8.33 19.70 -4.37
N PRO A 143 7.82 20.92 -4.65
CA PRO A 143 8.61 21.94 -5.32
C PRO A 143 9.83 22.37 -4.49
N ASP A 144 9.75 22.19 -3.17
CA ASP A 144 10.81 22.47 -2.21
C ASP A 144 11.64 21.20 -1.87
N ASP A 145 11.43 20.08 -2.58
CA ASP A 145 12.22 18.85 -2.39
C ASP A 145 13.65 19.04 -2.93
N GLU A 146 14.60 19.22 -2.01
CA GLU A 146 16.03 19.31 -2.30
C GLU A 146 16.73 17.94 -2.33
N THR A 147 16.01 16.82 -2.18
CA THR A 147 16.63 15.49 -2.16
C THR A 147 17.40 15.26 -3.46
N PRO A 148 18.71 14.95 -3.40
CA PRO A 148 19.49 14.71 -4.61
C PRO A 148 18.89 13.59 -5.44
N MET A 149 19.08 13.67 -6.75
CA MET A 149 18.76 12.58 -7.66
C MET A 149 19.83 11.49 -7.53
N PRO A 150 19.47 10.22 -7.76
CA PRO A 150 20.44 9.14 -7.79
C PRO A 150 21.50 9.43 -8.87
N GLU A 151 22.76 9.12 -8.57
CA GLU A 151 23.83 9.21 -9.56
C GLU A 151 23.60 8.15 -10.64
N THR A 152 23.66 8.60 -11.89
CA THR A 152 23.47 7.74 -13.07
C THR A 152 24.54 8.04 -14.11
N ASN A 153 24.75 7.07 -15.00
CA ASN A 153 25.68 7.25 -16.11
C ASN A 153 25.30 8.48 -16.95
N ASN A 154 26.22 9.43 -17.08
CA ASN A 154 26.03 10.71 -17.78
C ASN A 154 24.91 11.59 -17.19
N ASN A 155 24.59 11.45 -15.89
CA ASN A 155 23.56 12.23 -15.20
C ASN A 155 22.17 12.18 -15.88
N ARG A 156 21.85 11.04 -16.48
CA ARG A 156 20.56 10.82 -17.14
C ARG A 156 19.47 10.53 -16.12
N LYS A 157 18.23 10.86 -16.47
CA LYS A 157 17.07 10.65 -15.61
C LYS A 157 16.02 9.86 -16.36
N THR A 158 15.32 9.00 -15.65
CA THR A 158 14.12 8.36 -16.22
C THR A 158 13.09 9.43 -16.58
N PRO A 159 12.28 9.27 -17.63
CA PRO A 159 11.19 10.20 -17.94
C PRO A 159 10.31 10.61 -16.77
N GLU A 160 10.10 9.69 -15.84
CA GLU A 160 9.23 9.77 -14.67
C GLU A 160 9.92 10.44 -13.47
N TRP A 161 11.11 11.02 -13.64
CA TRP A 161 11.95 11.51 -12.55
C TRP A 161 11.30 12.56 -11.64
N GLU A 162 10.29 13.28 -12.14
CA GLU A 162 9.54 14.27 -11.37
C GLU A 162 8.55 13.60 -10.39
N PHE A 163 8.23 12.31 -10.53
CA PHE A 163 7.20 11.61 -9.75
C PHE A 163 7.75 10.86 -8.54
N ARG A 164 8.21 11.61 -7.53
CA ARG A 164 8.94 11.05 -6.37
C ARG A 164 8.09 10.83 -5.12
N ARG A 165 6.80 11.19 -5.13
CA ARG A 165 5.88 10.97 -3.99
C ARG A 165 4.93 9.82 -4.29
N CYS A 166 5.18 8.67 -3.68
CA CYS A 166 4.43 7.45 -3.95
C CYS A 166 3.17 7.34 -3.08
N PHE A 167 2.02 7.18 -3.72
CA PHE A 167 0.73 6.97 -3.07
C PHE A 167 0.37 5.50 -2.92
N ARG A 168 0.72 4.66 -3.89
CA ARG A 168 0.49 3.22 -3.82
C ARG A 168 1.57 2.43 -4.53
N ILE A 169 1.95 1.28 -3.97
CA ILE A 169 2.69 0.21 -4.69
C ILE A 169 2.03 -1.15 -4.44
N GLU A 170 2.05 -2.00 -5.46
CA GLU A 170 1.46 -3.34 -5.47
C GLU A 170 2.37 -4.29 -6.26
N ASP A 171 2.56 -5.54 -5.81
CA ASP A 171 3.18 -6.59 -6.64
C ASP A 171 2.25 -7.07 -7.76
N ASP A 172 2.78 -7.82 -8.74
CA ASP A 172 1.98 -8.33 -9.87
C ASP A 172 0.76 -9.15 -9.40
N PHE A 173 0.93 -9.97 -8.36
CA PHE A 173 -0.14 -10.74 -7.72
C PHE A 173 -1.28 -9.81 -7.31
N THR A 174 -0.98 -8.78 -6.51
CA THR A 174 -2.01 -7.86 -6.00
C THR A 174 -2.61 -7.05 -7.14
N TYR A 175 -1.77 -6.47 -8.00
CA TYR A 175 -2.21 -5.63 -9.10
C TYR A 175 -3.18 -6.38 -10.02
N HIS A 176 -2.83 -7.59 -10.45
CA HIS A 176 -3.69 -8.39 -11.32
C HIS A 176 -4.96 -8.87 -10.60
N THR A 177 -4.86 -9.28 -9.33
CA THR A 177 -6.03 -9.64 -8.53
C THR A 177 -7.03 -8.49 -8.45
N ARG A 178 -6.56 -7.28 -8.13
CA ARG A 178 -7.40 -6.06 -8.04
C ARG A 178 -8.08 -5.73 -9.37
N GLN A 179 -7.39 -5.98 -10.49
CA GLN A 179 -7.95 -5.80 -11.84
C GLN A 179 -8.85 -6.97 -12.28
N LYS A 180 -9.07 -8.00 -11.45
CA LYS A 180 -9.76 -9.25 -11.81
C LYS A 180 -9.11 -9.93 -13.02
N ARG A 181 -7.78 -9.87 -13.08
CA ARG A 181 -6.97 -10.42 -14.15
C ARG A 181 -6.17 -11.62 -13.68
N PHE A 182 -6.03 -12.60 -14.56
CA PHE A 182 -5.27 -13.81 -14.29
C PHE A 182 -4.62 -14.35 -15.54
N TRP A 183 -3.48 -15.03 -15.38
CA TRP A 183 -2.76 -15.62 -16.50
C TRP A 183 -3.27 -17.03 -16.77
N ARG A 184 -3.76 -17.30 -17.99
CA ARG A 184 -3.99 -18.67 -18.45
C ARG A 184 -2.68 -19.22 -19.00
N VAL A 185 -2.27 -20.38 -18.50
CA VAL A 185 -1.09 -21.09 -19.01
C VAL A 185 -1.44 -21.69 -20.38
N ASP A 186 -0.75 -21.25 -21.43
CA ASP A 186 -0.93 -21.76 -22.79
C ASP A 186 0.08 -22.88 -23.10
N GLN A 187 1.31 -22.75 -22.60
CA GLN A 187 2.37 -23.77 -22.75
C GLN A 187 3.36 -23.71 -21.58
N VAL A 188 3.89 -24.87 -21.21
CA VAL A 188 5.02 -25.00 -20.28
C VAL A 188 6.09 -25.85 -20.95
N ASP A 189 7.30 -25.30 -21.10
CA ASP A 189 8.48 -26.00 -21.59
C ASP A 189 9.52 -26.04 -20.46
N LEU A 190 9.70 -27.23 -19.86
CA LEU A 190 10.62 -27.42 -18.75
C LEU A 190 12.06 -27.70 -19.20
N GLU A 191 12.30 -27.99 -20.48
CA GLU A 191 13.65 -28.14 -21.04
C GLU A 191 14.29 -26.77 -21.21
N SER A 192 13.54 -25.82 -21.77
CA SER A 192 13.99 -24.43 -21.93
C SER A 192 13.63 -23.51 -20.76
N ASN A 193 12.92 -24.03 -19.75
CA ASN A 193 12.37 -23.29 -18.61
C ASN A 193 11.55 -22.06 -19.02
N LYS A 194 10.55 -22.27 -19.88
CA LYS A 194 9.66 -21.22 -20.38
C LYS A 194 8.22 -21.52 -20.03
N LEU A 195 7.49 -20.45 -19.70
CA LEU A 195 6.03 -20.47 -19.53
C LEU A 195 5.41 -19.47 -20.49
N VAL A 196 4.56 -19.95 -21.38
CA VAL A 196 3.77 -19.09 -22.27
C VAL A 196 2.38 -18.94 -21.68
N ALA A 197 1.93 -17.70 -21.50
CA ALA A 197 0.62 -17.42 -20.93
C ALA A 197 -0.06 -16.19 -21.52
N THR A 198 -1.39 -16.23 -21.52
CA THR A 198 -2.26 -15.13 -21.97
C THR A 198 -2.97 -14.53 -20.76
N LEU A 199 -2.90 -13.20 -20.61
CA LEU A 199 -3.61 -12.49 -19.56
C LEU A 199 -5.09 -12.40 -19.88
N LEU A 200 -5.95 -12.82 -18.94
CA LEU A 200 -7.39 -12.79 -19.06
C LEU A 200 -7.98 -11.76 -18.08
N GLU A 201 -9.01 -11.03 -18.49
CA GLU A 201 -9.90 -10.20 -17.64
C GLU A 201 -11.32 -10.77 -17.81
N ASN A 202 -11.95 -11.21 -16.71
CA ASN A 202 -13.25 -11.89 -16.74
C ASN A 202 -13.33 -13.06 -17.75
N GLY A 203 -12.24 -13.83 -17.89
CA GLY A 203 -12.17 -14.98 -18.80
C GLY A 203 -11.86 -14.64 -20.27
N HIS A 204 -11.76 -13.35 -20.62
CA HIS A 204 -11.46 -12.90 -21.98
C HIS A 204 -10.03 -12.37 -22.08
N PRO A 205 -9.29 -12.63 -23.19
CA PRO A 205 -7.96 -12.09 -23.39
C PRO A 205 -7.93 -10.55 -23.31
N VAL A 206 -6.93 -10.00 -22.62
CA VAL A 206 -6.72 -8.56 -22.50
C VAL A 206 -5.96 -8.03 -23.73
N GLY A 207 -6.32 -6.82 -24.18
CA GLY A 207 -5.65 -6.17 -25.31
C GLY A 207 -5.87 -6.94 -26.61
N ASN A 208 -4.79 -7.18 -27.36
CA ASN A 208 -4.82 -8.00 -28.57
C ASN A 208 -4.81 -9.52 -28.28
N GLY A 209 -4.84 -9.92 -27.00
CA GLY A 209 -4.76 -11.31 -26.60
C GLY A 209 -3.41 -11.98 -26.90
N ALA A 210 -2.35 -11.20 -27.07
CA ALA A 210 -1.02 -11.75 -27.31
C ALA A 210 -0.50 -12.50 -26.08
N ALA A 211 -0.11 -13.76 -26.30
CA ALA A 211 0.58 -14.54 -25.29
C ALA A 211 1.97 -13.94 -25.00
N LYS A 212 2.37 -13.96 -23.73
CA LYS A 212 3.72 -13.57 -23.29
C LYS A 212 4.50 -14.80 -22.86
N THR A 213 5.80 -14.79 -23.15
CA THR A 213 6.72 -15.84 -22.71
C THR A 213 7.51 -15.35 -21.51
N PHE A 214 7.39 -16.05 -20.39
CA PHE A 214 8.11 -15.80 -19.15
C PHE A 214 9.18 -16.87 -18.93
N ASP A 215 10.21 -16.49 -18.21
CA ASP A 215 11.24 -17.42 -17.76
C ASP A 215 10.79 -18.11 -16.46
N LEU A 216 10.94 -19.43 -16.41
CA LEU A 216 10.94 -20.20 -15.18
C LEU A 216 12.39 -20.37 -14.69
N GLN A 217 12.55 -20.57 -13.39
CA GLN A 217 13.83 -20.90 -12.78
C GLN A 217 13.69 -22.16 -11.94
N GLY A 218 14.80 -22.88 -11.72
CA GLY A 218 14.81 -24.00 -10.77
C GLY A 218 14.41 -23.58 -9.35
N SER A 219 14.54 -22.29 -9.02
CA SER A 219 14.12 -21.67 -7.76
C SER A 219 12.71 -21.09 -7.77
N THR A 220 11.96 -21.16 -8.89
CA THR A 220 10.58 -20.67 -8.94
C THR A 220 9.72 -21.41 -7.93
N ARG A 221 9.15 -20.67 -6.97
CA ARG A 221 8.29 -21.24 -5.92
C ARG A 221 6.91 -21.52 -6.50
N VAL A 222 6.50 -22.78 -6.48
CA VAL A 222 5.18 -23.20 -6.95
C VAL A 222 4.28 -23.45 -5.75
N TYR A 223 3.24 -22.64 -5.58
CA TYR A 223 2.26 -22.77 -4.50
C TYR A 223 1.00 -23.48 -5.00
N ARG A 224 0.52 -24.46 -4.23
CA ARG A 224 -0.65 -25.27 -4.54
C ARG A 224 -1.36 -25.68 -3.26
N GLY A 225 -2.66 -25.41 -3.16
CA GLY A 225 -3.41 -25.57 -1.92
C GLY A 225 -2.69 -24.88 -0.75
N ASN A 226 -2.52 -25.59 0.36
CA ASN A 226 -1.82 -25.08 1.54
C ASN A 226 -0.31 -25.41 1.59
N GLY A 227 0.32 -25.72 0.45
CA GLY A 227 1.72 -26.14 0.40
C GLY A 227 2.44 -25.79 -0.90
N PHE A 228 3.50 -26.55 -1.18
CA PHE A 228 4.33 -26.38 -2.37
C PHE A 228 4.08 -27.49 -3.39
N GLY A 229 3.97 -27.10 -4.65
CA GLY A 229 4.17 -27.97 -5.80
C GLY A 229 5.60 -27.88 -6.33
N ASN A 230 5.79 -28.39 -7.54
CA ASN A 230 7.01 -28.24 -8.33
C ASN A 230 6.66 -27.73 -9.74
N LEU A 231 7.67 -27.47 -10.58
CA LEU A 231 7.42 -26.99 -11.95
C LEU A 231 6.55 -27.95 -12.78
N GLN A 232 6.63 -29.27 -12.53
CA GLN A 232 5.79 -30.27 -13.19
C GLN A 232 4.31 -30.19 -12.78
N SER A 233 4.01 -29.46 -11.70
CA SER A 233 2.63 -29.25 -11.24
C SER A 233 1.90 -28.17 -12.05
N ILE A 234 2.60 -27.42 -12.90
CA ILE A 234 1.99 -26.37 -13.73
C ILE A 234 1.30 -27.04 -14.93
N GLN A 235 -0.03 -26.88 -15.03
CA GLN A 235 -0.86 -27.48 -16.06
C GLN A 235 -1.26 -26.45 -17.13
N VAL A 236 -1.24 -26.87 -18.39
CA VAL A 236 -1.79 -26.08 -19.50
C VAL A 236 -3.31 -25.91 -19.31
N GLY A 237 -3.81 -24.73 -19.64
CA GLY A 237 -5.21 -24.34 -19.52
C GLY A 237 -5.60 -23.81 -18.15
N GLN A 238 -4.80 -24.03 -17.10
CA GLN A 238 -5.11 -23.53 -15.77
C GLN A 238 -4.83 -22.03 -15.65
N THR A 239 -5.50 -21.39 -14.70
CA THR A 239 -5.40 -19.96 -14.43
C THR A 239 -4.57 -19.71 -13.18
N VAL A 240 -3.52 -18.90 -13.31
CA VAL A 240 -2.51 -18.65 -12.28
C VAL A 240 -2.32 -17.16 -12.01
N LEU A 241 -1.73 -16.85 -10.86
CA LEU A 241 -1.04 -15.59 -10.61
C LEU A 241 0.44 -15.87 -10.38
N PHE A 242 1.29 -14.90 -10.69
CA PHE A 242 2.70 -14.97 -10.36
C PHE A 242 3.29 -13.57 -10.20
N ASN A 243 4.37 -13.48 -9.42
CA ASN A 243 5.22 -12.31 -9.32
C ASN A 243 6.46 -12.49 -10.20
N ILE A 244 6.89 -11.41 -10.84
CA ILE A 244 8.06 -11.43 -11.72
C ILE A 244 9.24 -10.61 -11.18
N THR A 245 10.40 -10.89 -11.74
CA THR A 245 11.63 -10.11 -11.64
C THR A 245 12.28 -10.00 -13.02
N TRP A 246 13.25 -9.12 -13.19
CA TRP A 246 13.94 -8.82 -14.44
C TRP A 246 12.96 -8.47 -15.57
N ALA A 247 11.84 -7.85 -15.19
CA ALA A 247 10.82 -7.39 -16.10
C ALA A 247 11.45 -6.39 -17.07
N THR A 248 11.12 -6.53 -18.37
CA THR A 248 11.59 -5.72 -19.50
C THR A 248 13.10 -5.76 -19.80
N LEU A 249 13.94 -6.24 -18.87
CA LEU A 249 15.40 -6.38 -19.08
C LEU A 249 15.74 -7.43 -20.14
N TYR A 250 15.09 -8.59 -20.05
CA TYR A 250 15.31 -9.75 -20.93
C TYR A 250 13.99 -10.30 -21.50
N GLY A 251 12.97 -9.45 -21.59
CA GLY A 251 11.62 -9.82 -22.03
C GLY A 251 10.56 -9.58 -20.95
N PRO A 252 9.42 -10.30 -20.99
CA PRO A 252 8.31 -10.11 -20.05
C PRO A 252 8.65 -10.35 -18.56
N GLY A 253 9.73 -11.06 -18.25
CA GLY A 253 10.21 -11.27 -16.88
C GLY A 253 10.41 -12.74 -16.50
N ARG A 254 10.99 -12.94 -15.31
CA ARG A 254 11.25 -14.22 -14.66
C ARG A 254 10.29 -14.44 -13.52
N ILE A 255 9.61 -15.58 -13.52
CA ILE A 255 8.65 -15.94 -12.47
C ILE A 255 9.41 -16.35 -11.21
N THR A 256 9.23 -15.60 -10.13
CA THR A 256 9.83 -15.91 -8.82
C THR A 256 8.93 -16.83 -8.00
N SER A 257 7.63 -16.58 -8.05
CA SER A 257 6.58 -17.32 -7.34
C SER A 257 5.34 -17.42 -8.21
N ILE A 258 4.69 -18.58 -8.22
CA ILE A 258 3.46 -18.86 -8.99
C ILE A 258 2.44 -19.57 -8.10
N TRP A 259 1.20 -19.10 -8.12
CA TRP A 259 0.07 -19.66 -7.37
C TRP A 259 -0.92 -20.32 -8.33
N LEU A 260 -1.08 -21.63 -8.18
CA LEU A 260 -1.81 -22.46 -9.15
C LEU A 260 -3.33 -22.45 -8.96
N ASP A 261 -3.80 -22.16 -7.75
CA ASP A 261 -5.20 -22.31 -7.36
C ASP A 261 -5.66 -21.24 -6.37
N GLU A 262 -6.97 -21.18 -6.13
CA GLU A 262 -7.57 -20.17 -5.25
C GLU A 262 -7.15 -20.33 -3.79
N GLU A 263 -6.99 -21.58 -3.33
CA GLU A 263 -6.57 -21.89 -1.96
C GLU A 263 -5.16 -21.35 -1.68
N SER A 264 -4.20 -21.58 -2.57
CA SER A 264 -2.84 -21.05 -2.42
C SER A 264 -2.78 -19.53 -2.47
N ARG A 265 -3.60 -18.89 -3.32
CA ARG A 265 -3.73 -17.42 -3.35
C ARG A 265 -4.30 -16.89 -2.04
N GLY A 266 -5.39 -17.49 -1.56
CA GLY A 266 -6.06 -17.11 -0.32
C GLY A 266 -5.15 -17.29 0.90
N LEU A 267 -4.34 -18.34 0.93
CA LEU A 267 -3.35 -18.56 1.98
C LEU A 267 -2.27 -17.47 1.99
N ALA A 268 -1.71 -17.13 0.82
CA ALA A 268 -0.69 -16.08 0.71
C ALA A 268 -1.22 -14.72 1.17
N THR A 269 -2.45 -14.37 0.75
CA THR A 269 -3.16 -13.15 1.18
C THR A 269 -3.40 -13.16 2.69
N SER A 270 -3.91 -14.26 3.25
CA SER A 270 -4.20 -14.35 4.68
C SER A 270 -2.93 -14.25 5.54
N HIS A 271 -1.83 -14.89 5.11
CA HIS A 271 -0.55 -14.78 5.80
C HIS A 271 -0.02 -13.34 5.79
N GLN A 272 -0.03 -12.67 4.64
CA GLN A 272 0.42 -11.29 4.55
C GLN A 272 -0.45 -10.34 5.39
N LEU A 273 -1.76 -10.59 5.45
CA LEU A 273 -2.67 -9.82 6.30
C LEU A 273 -2.31 -9.94 7.78
N GLU A 274 -1.96 -11.14 8.26
CA GLU A 274 -1.53 -11.32 9.66
C GLU A 274 -0.19 -10.64 9.95
N VAL A 275 0.79 -10.72 9.03
CA VAL A 275 2.05 -9.98 9.13
C VAL A 275 1.78 -8.49 9.30
N HIS A 276 0.91 -7.94 8.46
CA HIS A 276 0.56 -6.52 8.52
C HIS A 276 -0.20 -6.15 9.81
N ARG A 277 -1.15 -6.98 10.26
CA ARG A 277 -1.86 -6.75 11.53
C ARG A 277 -0.89 -6.69 12.71
N ILE A 278 0.10 -7.58 12.75
CA ILE A 278 1.14 -7.55 13.78
C ILE A 278 1.95 -6.24 13.67
N HIS A 279 2.42 -5.90 12.47
CA HIS A 279 3.18 -4.68 12.21
C HIS A 279 2.45 -3.42 12.71
N ILE A 280 1.14 -3.30 12.44
CA ILE A 280 0.32 -2.17 12.88
C ILE A 280 0.07 -2.19 14.39
N ARG A 281 -0.19 -3.35 15.01
CA ARG A 281 -0.37 -3.42 16.47
C ARG A 281 0.87 -2.99 17.24
N GLU A 282 2.06 -3.29 16.71
CA GLU A 282 3.33 -2.89 17.31
C GLU A 282 3.63 -1.39 17.15
N ARG A 283 3.18 -0.76 16.05
CA ARG A 283 3.54 0.63 15.68
C ARG A 283 2.37 1.63 15.75
N GLY A 284 1.18 1.17 16.11
CA GLY A 284 -0.03 1.98 16.23
C GLY A 284 -0.73 2.28 14.90
N LEU A 285 -2.02 2.64 14.99
CA LEU A 285 -2.82 3.11 13.86
C LEU A 285 -2.33 4.48 13.41
N SER A 286 -1.95 4.63 12.15
CA SER A 286 -1.52 5.93 11.61
C SER A 286 -2.70 6.79 11.19
N GLY A 287 -2.58 8.07 11.48
CA GLY A 287 -3.51 9.10 11.04
C GLY A 287 -2.87 10.47 11.16
N TRP A 288 -3.61 11.49 10.76
CA TRP A 288 -3.23 12.87 11.04
C TRP A 288 -4.24 13.53 11.96
N VAL A 289 -3.80 14.60 12.62
CA VAL A 289 -4.69 15.45 13.39
C VAL A 289 -5.47 16.33 12.42
N THR A 290 -6.80 16.30 12.51
CA THR A 290 -7.67 17.15 11.68
C THR A 290 -8.19 18.37 12.40
N ALA A 291 -8.34 18.30 13.72
CA ALA A 291 -8.80 19.42 14.54
C ALA A 291 -8.29 19.30 15.99
N VAL A 292 -8.22 20.45 16.67
CA VAL A 292 -7.79 20.55 18.06
C VAL A 292 -8.66 21.58 18.77
N ASP A 293 -9.12 21.25 19.98
CA ASP A 293 -9.69 22.20 20.93
C ASP A 293 -8.73 22.30 22.12
N ASP A 294 -7.87 23.32 22.15
CA ASP A 294 -6.84 23.49 23.18
C ASP A 294 -7.44 23.67 24.58
N ALA A 295 -8.52 24.46 24.69
CA ALA A 295 -9.16 24.75 25.96
C ALA A 295 -9.75 23.47 26.60
N LYS A 296 -10.28 22.58 25.76
CA LYS A 296 -10.78 21.27 26.19
C LYS A 296 -9.78 20.15 26.04
N GLN A 297 -8.56 20.41 25.55
CA GLN A 297 -7.53 19.40 25.28
C GLN A 297 -8.06 18.21 24.47
N ILE A 298 -8.85 18.49 23.42
CA ILE A 298 -9.40 17.45 22.55
C ILE A 298 -8.62 17.45 21.24
N VAL A 299 -8.14 16.27 20.84
CA VAL A 299 -7.48 16.03 19.56
C VAL A 299 -8.39 15.17 18.69
N THR A 300 -8.65 15.62 17.46
CA THR A 300 -9.39 14.85 16.46
C THR A 300 -8.40 14.22 15.49
N ILE A 301 -8.46 12.89 15.33
CA ILE A 301 -7.56 12.11 14.47
C ILE A 301 -8.37 11.44 13.38
N THR A 302 -8.00 11.65 12.11
CA THR A 302 -8.51 10.87 10.97
C THR A 302 -7.47 9.83 10.56
N PHE A 303 -7.87 8.56 10.48
CA PHE A 303 -6.96 7.45 10.20
C PHE A 303 -6.76 7.23 8.70
N PHE A 304 -5.56 6.76 8.34
CA PHE A 304 -5.22 6.40 6.96
C PHE A 304 -5.80 5.04 6.55
N ASP A 305 -6.01 4.84 5.25
CA ASP A 305 -6.67 3.65 4.68
C ASP A 305 -5.73 2.44 4.44
N GLY A 306 -4.43 2.62 4.63
CA GLY A 306 -3.40 1.58 4.40
C GLY A 306 -3.33 0.48 5.46
N VAL A 307 -4.41 0.24 6.21
CA VAL A 307 -4.49 -0.76 7.28
C VAL A 307 -5.71 -1.66 7.12
N ASP A 308 -5.70 -2.83 7.76
CA ASP A 308 -6.89 -3.67 7.83
C ASP A 308 -8.01 -2.95 8.62
N PRO A 309 -9.19 -2.70 7.99
CA PRO A 309 -10.31 -2.04 8.66
C PRO A 309 -10.75 -2.71 9.97
N LYS A 310 -10.52 -4.02 10.15
CA LYS A 310 -10.86 -4.72 11.40
C LYS A 310 -10.08 -4.20 12.62
N LEU A 311 -8.93 -3.56 12.42
CA LEU A 311 -8.18 -2.96 13.52
C LEU A 311 -8.91 -1.74 14.12
N PHE A 312 -9.81 -1.10 13.36
CA PHE A 312 -10.62 -0.01 13.89
C PHE A 312 -11.72 -0.48 14.85
N ASP A 313 -12.18 -1.72 14.75
CA ASP A 313 -13.14 -2.29 15.71
C ASP A 313 -12.56 -2.29 17.13
N GLU A 314 -11.23 -2.41 17.23
CA GLU A 314 -10.50 -2.42 18.50
C GLU A 314 -10.43 -1.05 19.19
N LEU A 315 -10.77 0.05 18.50
CA LEU A 315 -10.89 1.40 19.09
C LEU A 315 -11.99 1.48 20.14
N THR A 316 -12.95 0.54 20.12
CA THR A 316 -14.05 0.46 21.10
C THR A 316 -13.70 -0.41 22.31
N GLY A 317 -12.52 -1.03 22.32
CA GLY A 317 -12.07 -1.90 23.39
C GLY A 317 -11.89 -1.14 24.71
N ILE A 318 -12.39 -1.74 25.80
CA ILE A 318 -12.22 -1.22 27.16
C ILE A 318 -11.09 -1.99 27.84
N ASN A 319 -10.09 -1.27 28.32
CA ASN A 319 -9.11 -1.79 29.27
C ASN A 319 -9.45 -1.26 30.67
N LYS A 320 -9.76 -2.16 31.61
CA LYS A 320 -10.16 -1.81 32.99
C LYS A 320 -9.01 -1.29 33.83
N GLU A 321 -7.77 -1.60 33.45
CA GLU A 321 -6.60 -1.07 34.14
C GLU A 321 -6.50 0.44 33.87
N PRO A 322 -6.22 1.26 34.90
CA PRO A 322 -5.98 2.68 34.70
C PRO A 322 -4.86 2.93 33.69
N GLN A 323 -4.88 4.07 33.01
CA GLN A 323 -3.73 4.49 32.21
C GLN A 323 -2.52 4.65 33.14
N GLY A 324 -1.57 3.71 33.03
CA GLY A 324 -0.33 3.74 33.78
C GLY A 324 0.70 4.69 33.16
N TRP A 325 1.95 4.58 33.59
CA TRP A 325 3.04 5.26 32.90
C TRP A 325 3.02 4.94 31.37
N PRO A 326 3.27 5.89 30.46
CA PRO A 326 3.81 7.24 30.65
C PRO A 326 2.75 8.37 30.73
N PHE A 327 1.48 8.05 30.98
CA PHE A 327 0.42 9.06 31.03
C PHE A 327 0.57 9.92 32.30
N SER A 328 0.74 11.24 32.11
CA SER A 328 0.95 12.19 33.21
C SER A 328 -0.29 12.44 34.07
N PHE A 329 -1.47 12.16 33.53
CA PHE A 329 -2.76 12.37 34.18
C PHE A 329 -3.61 11.11 34.00
N PRO A 330 -4.46 10.77 34.98
CA PRO A 330 -5.42 9.68 34.83
C PRO A 330 -6.43 10.03 33.74
N GLU A 331 -7.01 9.00 33.13
CA GLU A 331 -8.17 9.14 32.27
C GLU A 331 -9.42 9.59 33.06
N ASP A 332 -10.36 10.24 32.39
CA ASP A 332 -11.60 10.74 33.00
C ASP A 332 -12.54 9.57 33.38
N ASP A 333 -12.58 8.52 32.55
CA ASP A 333 -13.36 7.30 32.78
C ASP A 333 -12.54 6.03 32.48
N PRO A 334 -12.08 5.28 33.49
CA PRO A 334 -11.34 4.05 33.30
C PRO A 334 -12.09 2.94 32.56
N LEU A 335 -13.42 3.00 32.50
CA LEU A 335 -14.29 2.02 31.85
C LEU A 335 -14.77 2.43 30.46
N ALA A 336 -14.30 3.57 29.94
CA ALA A 336 -14.53 3.98 28.56
C ALA A 336 -13.35 3.60 27.65
N PRO A 337 -13.55 3.49 26.32
CA PRO A 337 -12.45 3.32 25.38
C PRO A 337 -11.42 4.45 25.53
N LYS A 338 -10.14 4.10 25.48
CA LYS A 338 -9.03 5.01 25.74
C LYS A 338 -7.77 4.55 25.00
N GLY A 339 -6.78 5.41 24.90
CA GLY A 339 -5.52 5.07 24.25
C GLY A 339 -4.46 6.16 24.35
N GLY A 340 -3.32 5.89 23.72
CA GLY A 340 -2.19 6.81 23.62
C GLY A 340 -1.94 7.27 22.19
N ILE A 341 -1.54 8.52 22.05
CA ILE A 341 -1.14 9.17 20.81
C ILE A 341 0.37 9.38 20.88
N ALA A 342 1.11 8.89 19.90
CA ALA A 342 2.52 9.22 19.69
C ALA A 342 2.65 10.11 18.45
N VAL A 343 3.49 11.14 18.53
CA VAL A 343 3.82 11.97 17.37
C VAL A 343 4.68 11.15 16.42
N ALA A 344 4.39 11.23 15.12
CA ALA A 344 5.13 10.52 14.09
C ALA A 344 5.64 11.47 13.02
N ARG A 345 6.75 11.09 12.38
CA ARG A 345 7.23 11.73 11.15
C ARG A 345 6.37 11.31 9.95
N ASP A 346 6.60 11.93 8.80
CA ASP A 346 5.92 11.57 7.54
C ASP A 346 6.18 10.11 7.11
N CYS A 347 7.37 9.59 7.43
CA CYS A 347 7.72 8.18 7.28
C CYS A 347 7.06 7.26 8.33
N LEU A 348 6.20 7.80 9.20
CA LEU A 348 5.44 7.13 10.25
C LEU A 348 6.27 6.55 11.41
N MET A 349 7.55 6.87 11.50
CA MET A 349 8.40 6.57 12.66
C MET A 349 8.03 7.46 13.84
N THR A 350 8.10 6.90 15.05
CA THR A 350 7.93 7.58 16.34
C THR A 350 9.28 7.64 17.06
N TYR A 351 9.47 8.59 17.98
CA TYR A 351 10.70 8.65 18.81
C TYR A 351 10.73 7.46 19.78
N ASP A 352 9.90 7.50 20.83
CA ASP A 352 9.82 6.42 21.82
C ASP A 352 8.34 6.22 22.20
N PRO A 353 7.61 5.31 21.54
CA PRO A 353 6.18 5.12 21.81
C PRO A 353 5.91 4.53 23.19
N VAL A 354 6.93 4.00 23.88
CA VAL A 354 6.82 3.49 25.25
C VAL A 354 6.79 4.65 26.25
N ASN A 355 7.63 5.66 26.05
CA ASN A 355 7.83 6.79 26.97
C ASN A 355 7.05 8.07 26.58
N ASP A 356 6.81 8.30 25.28
CA ASP A 356 6.36 9.63 24.81
C ASP A 356 4.87 9.76 24.55
N ARG A 357 4.16 8.64 24.43
CA ARG A 357 2.72 8.68 24.16
C ARG A 357 1.95 9.48 25.23
N LYS A 358 1.01 10.32 24.80
CA LYS A 358 0.04 11.04 25.65
C LYS A 358 -1.36 10.78 25.13
N GLY A 359 -2.38 10.88 25.96
CA GLY A 359 -3.72 10.54 25.53
C GLY A 359 -4.72 10.53 26.68
N GLY A 360 -5.75 9.73 26.51
CA GLY A 360 -6.88 9.61 27.42
C GLY A 360 -8.07 8.94 26.74
N ASN A 361 -9.27 9.28 27.18
CA ASN A 361 -10.50 8.67 26.67
C ASN A 361 -10.81 9.07 25.23
N ILE A 362 -11.31 8.11 24.45
CA ILE A 362 -11.95 8.35 23.17
C ILE A 362 -13.38 8.85 23.46
N LEU A 363 -13.64 10.10 23.14
CA LEU A 363 -14.93 10.76 23.35
C LEU A 363 -15.93 10.45 22.23
N ALA A 364 -15.44 10.18 21.02
CA ALA A 364 -16.25 9.88 19.86
C ALA A 364 -15.46 9.05 18.85
N LEU A 365 -16.19 8.16 18.16
CA LEU A 365 -15.76 7.42 16.98
C LEU A 365 -16.78 7.74 15.88
N GLU A 366 -16.34 8.38 14.81
CA GLU A 366 -17.20 8.94 13.77
C GLU A 366 -16.79 8.41 12.41
N LYS A 367 -17.77 8.31 11.51
CA LYS A 367 -17.54 8.01 10.10
C LYS A 367 -17.46 9.31 9.32
N VAL A 368 -16.42 9.44 8.50
CA VAL A 368 -16.23 10.51 7.54
C VAL A 368 -16.17 9.93 6.13
N PRO A 369 -16.35 10.72 5.06
CA PRO A 369 -16.19 10.22 3.70
C PRO A 369 -14.83 9.53 3.53
N ALA A 370 -14.85 8.25 3.14
CA ALA A 370 -13.66 7.55 2.72
C ALA A 370 -13.27 8.08 1.33
N VAL A 371 -12.01 8.46 1.20
CA VAL A 371 -11.37 8.94 -0.04
C VAL A 371 -9.98 8.31 -0.11
N PRO A 372 -9.31 8.27 -1.27
CA PRO A 372 -7.97 7.69 -1.36
C PRO A 372 -7.00 8.26 -0.30
N GLY A 373 -6.44 7.39 0.55
CA GLY A 373 -5.59 7.75 1.69
C GLY A 373 -6.34 7.91 3.03
N CYS A 374 -7.68 7.97 3.04
CA CYS A 374 -8.53 8.17 4.21
C CYS A 374 -9.39 6.94 4.48
N SER A 375 -9.25 6.35 5.67
CA SER A 375 -10.03 5.17 6.08
C SER A 375 -11.54 5.42 6.21
N GLY A 376 -11.97 6.70 6.26
CA GLY A 376 -13.32 7.07 6.64
C GLY A 376 -13.59 6.96 8.15
N ILE A 377 -12.57 6.69 8.98
CA ILE A 377 -12.69 6.60 10.44
C ILE A 377 -12.00 7.79 11.10
N GLN A 378 -12.71 8.43 12.03
CA GLN A 378 -12.22 9.53 12.84
C GLN A 378 -12.49 9.28 14.32
N ILE A 379 -11.56 9.67 15.19
CA ILE A 379 -11.78 9.68 16.64
C ILE A 379 -11.54 11.07 17.22
N ARG A 380 -12.19 11.36 18.35
CA ARG A 380 -11.83 12.48 19.23
C ARG A 380 -11.32 11.96 20.54
N VAL A 381 -10.12 12.38 20.93
CA VAL A 381 -9.44 11.92 22.15
C VAL A 381 -9.27 13.09 23.09
N LYS A 382 -9.76 12.94 24.33
CA LYS A 382 -9.45 13.87 25.42
C LYS A 382 -8.07 13.53 25.94
N CYS A 383 -7.13 14.47 25.82
CA CYS A 383 -5.76 14.28 26.24
C CYS A 383 -5.53 14.88 27.62
N GLY A 384 -4.83 14.14 28.49
CA GLY A 384 -4.34 14.72 29.77
C GLY A 384 -3.27 15.79 29.55
N MET A 385 -2.52 15.69 28.45
CA MET A 385 -1.45 16.62 28.10
C MET A 385 -1.43 16.84 26.58
N MET A 386 -1.32 18.10 26.17
CA MET A 386 -1.20 18.50 24.76
C MET A 386 0.28 18.60 24.37
N LEU A 387 0.61 18.10 23.19
CA LEU A 387 1.95 18.20 22.58
C LEU A 387 1.88 19.08 21.33
N GLU A 388 3.00 19.69 20.95
CA GLU A 388 3.06 20.49 19.72
C GLU A 388 2.90 19.63 18.45
N GLY A 389 3.19 18.32 18.53
CA GLY A 389 2.86 17.41 17.43
C GLY A 389 1.37 17.06 17.31
N TYR A 390 0.51 17.53 18.22
CA TYR A 390 -0.95 17.36 18.13
C TYR A 390 -1.62 18.55 17.47
N ARG A 391 -1.02 19.10 16.40
CA ARG A 391 -1.57 20.23 15.63
C ARG A 391 -2.16 19.73 14.32
N PRO A 392 -3.17 20.42 13.75
CA PRO A 392 -3.75 20.01 12.47
C PRO A 392 -2.67 19.74 11.42
N ARG A 393 -2.88 18.71 10.60
CA ARG A 393 -1.97 18.19 9.56
C ARG A 393 -0.77 17.38 10.05
N HIS A 394 -0.42 17.44 11.33
CA HIS A 394 0.65 16.61 11.87
C HIS A 394 0.25 15.13 11.94
N ILE A 395 1.23 14.26 11.72
CA ILE A 395 1.06 12.82 11.70
C ILE A 395 1.21 12.25 13.11
N VAL A 396 0.34 11.29 13.45
CA VAL A 396 0.33 10.61 14.74
C VAL A 396 0.11 9.11 14.56
N ARG A 397 0.53 8.35 15.57
CA ARG A 397 0.16 6.95 15.79
C ARG A 397 -0.75 6.88 17.00
N PHE A 398 -1.87 6.16 16.88
CA PHE A 398 -2.78 5.88 17.99
C PHE A 398 -2.67 4.42 18.43
N TYR A 399 -2.57 4.23 19.74
CA TYR A 399 -2.49 2.94 20.40
C TYR A 399 -3.73 2.77 21.30
N PRO A 400 -4.74 2.00 20.86
CA PRO A 400 -5.84 1.56 21.71
C PRO A 400 -5.32 0.94 23.02
N ALA A 401 -5.98 1.20 24.15
CA ALA A 401 -5.48 0.74 25.46
C ALA A 401 -5.50 -0.78 25.66
N ASN A 402 -6.23 -1.52 24.81
CA ASN A 402 -6.17 -2.98 24.75
C ASN A 402 -4.95 -3.51 23.97
N TRP A 403 -4.19 -2.64 23.30
CA TRP A 403 -2.95 -3.03 22.63
C TRP A 403 -1.78 -2.96 23.60
N LYS A 404 -0.96 -4.00 23.60
CA LYS A 404 0.31 -3.98 24.29
C LYS A 404 1.29 -3.14 23.47
N VAL A 405 1.65 -1.97 23.98
CA VAL A 405 2.75 -1.19 23.40
C VAL A 405 4.08 -1.80 23.83
N ILE A 406 4.94 -2.06 22.87
CA ILE A 406 6.27 -2.62 23.08
C ILE A 406 7.34 -1.59 22.68
N ALA A 407 8.54 -1.75 23.21
CA ALA A 407 9.70 -1.03 22.69
C ALA A 407 9.95 -1.51 21.26
N LEU A 408 10.22 -0.58 20.35
CA LEU A 408 10.63 -0.91 19.00
C LEU A 408 12.14 -1.20 19.01
N PRO A 409 12.67 -1.90 18.00
CA PRO A 409 14.12 -1.93 17.79
C PRO A 409 14.65 -0.51 17.68
N ASN A 410 15.83 -0.25 18.24
CA ASN A 410 16.40 1.10 18.25
C ASN A 410 16.48 1.68 16.82
N GLU A 411 16.79 0.86 15.82
CA GLU A 411 16.88 1.29 14.43
C GLU A 411 15.53 1.76 13.85
N GLU A 412 14.41 1.35 14.44
CA GLU A 412 13.06 1.77 14.03
C GLU A 412 12.55 3.01 14.78
N GLU A 413 13.30 3.46 15.77
CA GLU A 413 13.02 4.66 16.53
C GLU A 413 13.65 5.87 15.85
N TYR A 414 12.88 6.95 15.75
CA TYR A 414 13.46 8.21 15.34
C TYR A 414 14.29 8.77 16.49
N TYR A 415 15.62 8.78 16.36
CA TYR A 415 16.47 9.54 17.28
C TYR A 415 16.73 10.93 16.73
N GLY A 416 16.00 11.92 17.26
CA GLY A 416 16.33 13.31 17.02
C GLY A 416 17.75 13.61 17.51
N ARG A 417 18.71 13.71 16.59
CA ARG A 417 19.89 14.56 16.74
C ARG A 417 19.93 15.47 15.53
N GLU A 418 19.06 16.47 15.52
CA GLU A 418 19.19 17.69 14.72
C GLU A 418 18.14 18.72 15.15
#